data_AF-A0A024K520-F1
#
_entry.id   AF-A0A024K520-F1
#
_cell.length_a   1.000
_cell.length_b   1.000
_cell.length_c   1.000
_cell.angle_alpha   90.00
_cell.angle_beta   90.00
_cell.angle_gamma   90.00
#
_symmetry.space_group_name_H-M   'P 1'
#
loop_
_entity.id
_entity.type
_entity.pdbx_description
1 polymer ?
#
loop_
_entity_poly.entity_id
_entity_poly.type
_entity_poly.pdbx_seq_one_letter_code
_entity_poly.pdbx_strand_id
1 'polypeptide(L)'
;MGMSIEYYLQKVPVESVEPGFSLAIGEDGDYRLFQVECTQRSHRIGTPVMFRLTSEPVNGGEPWVLECEEGTPVVRILGVAKAAS
;
A
#
# COMPACT_ATOMS: atom_id res chain seq x y z
N MET A 1 -13.87 23.48 -14.06
CA MET A 1 -12.47 23.02 -14.21
C MET A 1 -12.21 22.04 -13.08
N GLY A 2 -12.18 20.74 -13.38
CA GLY A 2 -11.76 19.74 -12.39
C GLY A 2 -10.24 19.68 -12.35
N MET A 3 -9.64 19.71 -11.17
CA MET A 3 -8.23 19.34 -11.04
C MET A 3 -8.12 17.83 -11.28
N SER A 4 -7.44 17.44 -12.35
CA SER A 4 -6.96 16.07 -12.51
C SER A 4 -5.55 15.98 -11.93
N ILE A 5 -5.35 15.02 -11.04
CA ILE A 5 -4.04 14.68 -10.48
C ILE A 5 -3.61 13.38 -11.14
N GLU A 6 -2.42 13.38 -11.75
CA GLU A 6 -1.84 12.17 -12.32
C GLU A 6 -0.92 11.52 -11.29
N TYR A 7 -1.06 10.20 -11.11
CA TYR A 7 -0.22 9.43 -10.21
C TYR A 7 0.68 8.50 -11.01
N TYR A 8 1.97 8.49 -10.68
CA TYR A 8 2.89 7.47 -11.19
C TYR A 8 2.74 6.22 -10.34
N LEU A 9 2.21 5.15 -10.94
CA LEU A 9 1.89 3.91 -10.24
C LEU A 9 2.84 2.79 -10.69
N GLN A 10 3.28 1.98 -9.73
CA GLN A 10 4.07 0.77 -9.98
C GLN A 10 3.44 -0.41 -9.25
N LYS A 11 3.16 -1.50 -9.95
CA LYS A 11 2.82 -2.77 -9.29
C LYS A 11 4.10 -3.44 -8.81
N VAL A 12 4.14 -3.76 -7.52
CA VAL A 12 5.24 -4.49 -6.87
C VAL A 12 4.65 -5.65 -6.08
N PRO A 13 5.37 -6.77 -5.91
CA PRO A 13 4.91 -7.81 -5.02
C PRO A 13 5.07 -7.37 -3.56
N VAL A 14 4.22 -7.88 -2.65
CA VAL A 14 4.17 -7.42 -1.26
C VAL A 14 5.50 -7.56 -0.53
N GLU A 15 6.30 -8.58 -0.83
CA GLU A 15 7.61 -8.81 -0.22
C GLU A 15 8.66 -7.73 -0.58
N SER A 16 8.39 -6.92 -1.60
CA SER A 16 9.24 -5.77 -1.98
C SER A 16 8.78 -4.45 -1.34
N VAL A 17 7.75 -4.47 -0.50
CA VAL A 17 7.26 -3.27 0.19
C VAL A 17 8.16 -2.97 1.39
N GLU A 18 8.52 -1.70 1.53
CA GLU A 18 9.34 -1.21 2.63
C GLU A 18 8.62 -0.07 3.38
N PRO A 19 8.95 0.16 4.66
CA PRO A 19 8.51 1.36 5.38
C PRO A 19 8.81 2.64 4.59
N GLY A 20 7.86 3.58 4.60
CA GLY A 20 7.89 4.82 3.82
C GLY A 20 7.30 4.70 2.42
N PHE A 21 6.88 3.50 1.98
CA PHE A 21 6.14 3.37 0.72
C PHE A 21 4.71 3.91 0.89
N SER A 22 4.25 4.63 -0.12
CA SER A 22 2.83 4.98 -0.28
C SER A 22 2.17 3.95 -1.20
N LEU A 23 1.12 3.28 -0.73
CA LEU A 23 0.35 2.31 -1.50
C LEU A 23 -1.07 2.83 -1.78
N ALA A 24 -1.62 2.46 -2.93
CA ALA A 24 -3.03 2.61 -3.25
C ALA A 24 -3.73 1.26 -3.00
N ILE A 25 -4.54 1.19 -1.95
CA ILE A 25 -5.31 -0.02 -1.61
C ILE A 25 -6.76 0.19 -2.02
N GLY A 26 -7.29 -0.73 -2.82
CA GLY A 26 -8.69 -0.71 -3.22
C GLY A 26 -9.57 -1.32 -2.12
N GLU A 27 -10.58 -0.58 -1.68
CA GLU A 27 -11.57 -1.00 -0.69
C GLU A 27 -12.95 -0.45 -1.11
N ASP A 28 -13.97 -1.31 -1.21
CA ASP A 28 -15.34 -0.95 -1.58
C ASP A 28 -15.51 -0.13 -2.89
N GLY A 29 -14.59 -0.32 -3.84
CA GLY A 29 -14.60 0.38 -5.13
C GLY A 29 -13.90 1.73 -5.13
N ASP A 30 -13.40 2.19 -3.99
CA ASP A 30 -12.54 3.36 -3.85
C ASP A 30 -11.09 2.96 -3.58
N TYR A 31 -10.15 3.87 -3.88
CA TYR A 31 -8.75 3.72 -3.51
C TYR A 31 -8.41 4.58 -2.31
N ARG A 32 -7.78 3.97 -1.31
CA ARG A 32 -7.29 4.65 -0.10
C ARG A 32 -5.77 4.64 -0.08
N LEU A 33 -5.22 5.75 0.42
CA LEU A 33 -3.78 5.91 0.61
C LEU A 33 -3.34 5.17 1.87
N PHE A 34 -2.43 4.21 1.71
CA PHE A 34 -1.83 3.45 2.79
C PHE A 34 -0.36 3.82 2.89
N GLN A 35 0.01 4.61 3.91
CA GLN A 35 1.41 4.97 4.18
C GLN A 35 2.04 3.87 5.03
N VAL A 36 2.95 3.09 4.48
CA VAL A 36 3.52 1.93 5.18
C VAL A 36 4.46 2.42 6.28
N GLU A 37 4.12 2.12 7.54
CA GLU A 37 4.99 2.38 8.69
C GLU A 37 5.82 1.14 9.05
N CYS A 38 5.22 -0.05 8.96
CA CYS A 38 5.86 -1.29 9.36
C CYS A 38 5.50 -2.46 8.44
N THR A 39 6.47 -3.34 8.23
CA THR A 39 6.34 -4.56 7.41
C THR A 39 6.80 -5.77 8.21
N GLN A 40 5.92 -6.75 8.38
CA GLN A 40 6.21 -7.99 9.12
C GLN A 40 6.04 -9.19 8.20
N ARG A 41 7.02 -10.08 8.20
CA ARG A 41 6.96 -11.38 7.51
C ARG A 41 6.74 -12.47 8.54
N SER A 42 5.79 -13.35 8.29
CA SER A 42 5.58 -14.55 9.09
C SER A 42 5.57 -15.78 8.21
N HIS A 43 6.22 -16.83 8.67
CA HIS A 43 6.27 -18.11 7.97
C HIS A 43 6.13 -19.22 9.01
N ARG A 44 5.10 -20.03 8.84
CA ARG A 44 4.85 -21.22 9.64
C ARG A 44 4.95 -22.44 8.74
N ILE A 45 5.59 -23.49 9.22
CA ILE A 45 5.76 -24.73 8.44
C ILE A 45 4.39 -25.25 8.03
N GLY A 46 4.22 -25.51 6.73
CA GLY A 46 2.97 -26.03 6.16
C GLY A 46 1.91 -24.96 5.83
N THR A 47 2.22 -23.66 5.96
CA THR A 47 1.33 -22.57 5.52
C THR A 47 2.05 -21.64 4.55
N PRO A 48 1.30 -20.89 3.72
CA PRO A 48 1.87 -19.80 2.92
C PRO A 48 2.65 -18.80 3.79
N VAL A 49 3.64 -18.16 3.19
CA VAL A 49 4.34 -17.02 3.80
C VAL A 49 3.38 -15.82 3.79
N MET A 50 3.16 -15.23 4.96
CA MET A 50 2.26 -14.09 5.12
C MET A 50 3.06 -12.81 5.38
N PHE A 51 2.62 -11.73 4.76
CA PHE A 51 3.08 -10.38 5.02
C PHE A 51 1.97 -9.58 5.70
N ARG A 52 2.35 -8.86 6.75
CA ARG A 52 1.49 -7.92 7.47
C ARG A 52 2.11 -6.53 7.36
N LEU A 53 1.43 -5.64 6.64
CA LEU A 53 1.79 -4.23 6.55
C LEU A 53 0.92 -3.44 7.51
N THR A 54 1.53 -2.51 8.23
CA THR A 54 0.82 -1.58 9.11
C THR A 54 1.02 -0.17 8.59
N SER A 55 -0.05 0.62 8.50
CA SER A 55 0.02 2.00 8.05
C SER A 55 0.36 2.97 9.18
N GLU A 56 0.78 4.17 8.83
CA GLU A 56 0.70 5.30 9.76
C GLU A 56 -0.76 5.51 10.20
N PRO A 57 -1.01 5.90 11.47
CA PRO A 57 -2.34 6.24 11.94
C PRO A 57 -2.83 7.55 11.31
N VAL A 58 -4.00 7.53 10.69
CA VAL A 58 -4.61 8.74 10.10
C VAL A 58 -5.40 9.48 11.18
N ASN A 59 -5.08 10.77 11.38
CA ASN A 59 -5.77 11.64 12.35
C ASN A 59 -5.83 11.10 13.79
N GLY A 60 -4.82 10.34 14.22
CA GLY A 60 -4.78 9.73 15.56
C GLY A 60 -5.73 8.54 15.75
N GLY A 61 -6.30 8.01 14.66
CA GLY A 61 -7.03 6.76 14.66
C GLY A 61 -6.12 5.54 14.70
N GLU A 62 -6.72 4.35 14.61
CA GLU A 62 -5.96 3.10 14.57
C GLU A 62 -5.19 2.97 13.25
N PRO A 63 -3.95 2.46 13.27
CA PRO A 63 -3.22 2.02 12.10
C PRO A 63 -4.02 1.02 11.28
N TRP A 64 -3.98 1.17 9.96
CA TRP A 64 -4.60 0.18 9.08
C TRP A 64 -3.66 -1.00 8.91
N VAL A 65 -4.25 -2.18 8.77
CA VAL A 65 -3.49 -3.42 8.63
C VAL A 65 -3.88 -4.08 7.33
N LEU A 66 -2.88 -4.38 6.50
CA LEU A 66 -3.04 -5.22 5.31
C LEU A 66 -2.30 -6.54 5.54
N GLU A 67 -3.03 -7.65 5.46
CA GLU A 67 -2.46 -9.00 5.51
C GLU A 67 -2.66 -9.70 4.17
N CYS A 68 -1.58 -10.22 3.60
CA CYS A 68 -1.65 -10.96 2.34
C CYS A 68 -0.50 -11.96 2.20
N GLU A 69 -0.66 -12.89 1.27
CA GLU A 69 0.35 -13.90 0.96
C GLU A 69 1.51 -13.30 0.15
N GLU A 70 2.70 -13.85 0.32
CA GLU A 70 3.87 -13.56 -0.54
C GLU A 70 3.49 -13.64 -2.03
N GLY A 71 4.00 -12.71 -2.83
CA GLY A 71 3.66 -12.59 -4.26
C GLY A 71 2.36 -11.83 -4.55
N THR A 72 1.58 -11.46 -3.53
CA THR A 72 0.39 -10.60 -3.74
C THR A 72 0.82 -9.25 -4.35
N PRO A 73 0.28 -8.85 -5.51
CA PRO A 73 0.64 -7.59 -6.14
C PRO A 73 -0.03 -6.43 -5.41
N VAL A 74 0.76 -5.42 -5.02
CA VAL A 74 0.28 -4.15 -4.48
C VAL A 74 0.67 -2.99 -5.38
N VAL A 75 -0.10 -1.90 -5.34
CA VAL A 75 0.13 -0.72 -6.16
C VAL A 75 0.87 0.33 -5.33
N ARG A 76 2.14 0.56 -5.65
CA ARG A 76 2.95 1.64 -5.10
C ARG A 76 2.71 2.93 -5.86
N ILE A 77 2.52 4.02 -5.12
CA ILE A 77 2.48 5.39 -5.64
C ILE A 77 3.90 5.94 -5.57
N LEU A 78 4.49 6.26 -6.72
CA LEU A 78 5.85 6.78 -6.83
C LEU A 78 5.91 8.30 -6.72
N GLY A 79 4.83 8.98 -7.06
CA GLY A 79 4.77 10.42 -7.04
C GLY A 79 3.52 10.95 -7.73
N VAL A 80 3.36 12.26 -7.63
CA VAL A 80 2.23 12.99 -8.18
C VAL A 80 2.73 13.94 -9.27
N ALA A 81 2.16 13.84 -10.46
CA ALA A 81 2.30 14.85 -11.50
C ALA A 81 1.09 15.80 -11.44
N LYS A 82 1.37 17.11 -11.48
CA LYS A 82 0.33 18.09 -11.79
C LYS A 82 0.02 17.96 -13.28
N ALA A 83 -1.20 17.56 -13.63
CA ALA A 83 -1.64 17.59 -15.02
C ALA A 83 -1.54 19.05 -15.53
N ALA A 84 -0.83 19.26 -16.64
CA ALA A 84 -0.83 20.57 -17.30
C ALA A 84 -2.26 20.89 -17.75
N SER A 85 -2.77 22.05 -17.34
CA SER A 85 -4.11 22.55 -17.70
C SER A 85 -4.12 23.22 -19.06
#